data_AF-A0A947BG57-F1
#
_entry.id   AF-A0A947BG57-F1
#
_cell.length_a   1.000
_cell.length_b   1.000
_cell.length_c   1.000
_cell.angle_alpha   90.00
_cell.angle_beta   90.00
_cell.angle_gamma   90.00
#
_symmetry.space_group_name_H-M   'P 1'
#
loop_
_entity.id
_entity.type
_entity.pdbx_description
1 polymer ?
#
loop_
_entity_poly.entity_id
_entity_poly.type
_entity_poly.pdbx_seq_one_letter_code
_entity_poly.pdbx_strand_id
1 'polypeptide(L)'
;LESVTFGAFLGIAGVFGLTAAAIYPLVRRSYLLWGVARAFFFTCMVIALFPIELSDGEPVAGTNLSLAEAALALGAAMTGPFLANYVEPHVQLGRARRLLYWMLPLGLFAAAASAIGQALPLYNQLHDLALLACTVLLACGLYAAIKAGSRAARFQLVGWGPLILIGLVAFTYELVTQSDMPYWPYLLLAGLVIDFVVSATGIVDGFVIIQKERDRAMADMKAAELMTVTDPLTEIANRRGLDQHFEAADRSSLSGLALIDCDHFKRINDQFGHETGDRVLVGIAQGLKIDNTFVARLGGEEFVVLIYGDEWQERAEQARRCITLAVRAYVPDLPYPVTASAGLTSISETDTLSGAMKRADKALYAAKESGRNRSLSLTEFRPVSQIDEIA
;
A
#
# COMPACT_ATOMS: atom_id res chain seq x y z
N LEU A 1 10.81 -38.16 -24.23
CA LEU A 1 10.87 -36.69 -24.45
C LEU A 1 9.52 -36.05 -24.15
N GLU A 2 8.43 -36.65 -24.64
CA GLU A 2 7.05 -36.15 -24.51
C GLU A 2 6.59 -35.96 -23.05
N SER A 3 6.88 -36.92 -22.16
CA SER A 3 6.55 -36.82 -20.73
C SER A 3 7.27 -35.68 -20.01
N VAL A 4 8.50 -35.35 -20.43
CA VAL A 4 9.32 -34.29 -19.82
C VAL A 4 8.81 -32.91 -20.23
N THR A 5 8.53 -32.70 -21.51
CA THR A 5 7.98 -31.43 -22.03
C THR A 5 6.58 -31.14 -21.48
N PHE A 6 5.76 -32.18 -21.37
CA PHE A 6 4.43 -32.11 -20.76
C PHE A 6 4.52 -31.72 -19.27
N GLY A 7 5.34 -32.44 -18.48
CA GLY A 7 5.52 -32.14 -17.05
C GLY A 7 6.11 -30.75 -16.81
N ALA A 8 7.05 -30.31 -17.65
CA ALA A 8 7.63 -28.97 -17.59
C ALA A 8 6.57 -27.88 -17.82
N PHE A 9 5.68 -28.06 -18.81
CA PHE A 9 4.60 -27.12 -19.06
C PHE A 9 3.63 -27.03 -17.87
N LEU A 10 3.16 -28.16 -17.33
CA LEU A 10 2.27 -28.18 -16.17
C LEU A 10 2.89 -27.46 -14.97
N GLY A 11 4.19 -27.68 -14.72
CA GLY A 11 4.92 -26.97 -13.68
C GLY A 11 4.96 -25.46 -13.93
N ILE A 12 5.31 -25.02 -15.14
CA ILE A 12 5.42 -23.59 -15.49
C ILE A 12 4.05 -22.89 -15.43
N ALA A 13 3.02 -23.46 -16.05
CA ALA A 13 1.67 -22.91 -16.05
C ALA A 13 1.08 -22.87 -14.63
N GLY A 14 1.33 -23.92 -13.83
CA GLY A 14 0.94 -23.98 -12.42
C GLY A 14 1.63 -22.91 -11.58
N VAL A 15 2.95 -22.75 -11.69
CA VAL A 15 3.71 -21.69 -11.02
C VAL A 15 3.20 -20.31 -11.42
N PHE A 16 2.99 -20.06 -12.71
CA PHE A 16 2.44 -18.80 -13.20
C PHE A 16 1.05 -18.51 -12.61
N GLY A 17 0.12 -19.47 -12.69
CA GLY A 17 -1.24 -19.33 -12.18
C GLY A 17 -1.28 -19.11 -10.66
N LEU A 18 -0.54 -19.90 -9.89
CA LEU A 18 -0.46 -19.77 -8.44
C LEU A 18 0.18 -18.44 -8.02
N THR A 19 1.23 -18.01 -8.72
CA THR A 19 1.88 -16.71 -8.46
C THR A 19 0.92 -15.56 -8.74
N ALA A 20 0.22 -15.59 -9.88
CA ALA A 20 -0.76 -14.58 -10.22
C ALA A 20 -1.92 -14.52 -9.19
N ALA A 21 -2.42 -15.68 -8.75
CA ALA A 21 -3.45 -15.78 -7.72
C ALA A 21 -2.97 -15.26 -6.36
N ALA A 22 -1.74 -15.58 -5.96
CA ALA A 22 -1.15 -15.14 -4.70
C ALA A 22 -0.89 -13.61 -4.67
N ILE A 23 -0.51 -13.02 -5.81
CA ILE A 23 -0.26 -11.58 -5.92
C ILE A 23 -1.57 -10.78 -5.98
N TYR A 24 -2.67 -11.36 -6.48
CA TYR A 24 -3.92 -10.64 -6.70
C TYR A 24 -4.48 -9.92 -5.45
N PRO A 25 -4.55 -10.52 -4.25
CA PRO A 25 -5.02 -9.84 -3.05
C PRO A 25 -4.21 -8.59 -2.68
N LEU A 26 -2.91 -8.58 -3.02
CA LEU A 26 -1.98 -7.49 -2.71
C LEU A 26 -2.09 -6.34 -3.72
N VAL A 27 -2.19 -6.67 -5.00
CA VAL A 27 -2.08 -5.70 -6.10
C VAL A 27 -3.44 -5.30 -6.69
N ARG A 28 -4.46 -6.16 -6.55
CA ARG A 28 -5.84 -5.98 -7.05
C ARG A 28 -5.94 -5.55 -8.52
N ARG A 29 -5.05 -6.07 -9.37
CA ARG A 29 -5.07 -5.84 -10.82
C ARG A 29 -5.77 -6.99 -11.54
N SER A 30 -6.72 -6.65 -12.41
CA SER A 30 -7.56 -7.61 -13.14
C SER A 30 -6.77 -8.52 -14.10
N TYR A 31 -5.63 -8.08 -14.64
CA TYR A 31 -4.80 -8.92 -15.52
C TYR A 31 -4.30 -10.19 -14.81
N LEU A 32 -4.15 -10.18 -13.49
CA LEU A 32 -3.75 -11.36 -12.73
C LEU A 32 -4.83 -12.44 -12.78
N LEU A 33 -6.11 -12.06 -12.65
CA LEU A 33 -7.25 -12.98 -12.77
C LEU A 33 -7.36 -13.56 -14.18
N TRP A 34 -7.19 -12.72 -15.20
CA TRP A 34 -7.16 -13.19 -16.59
C TRP A 34 -5.97 -14.13 -16.83
N GLY A 35 -4.82 -13.87 -16.20
CA GLY A 35 -3.65 -14.76 -16.22
C GLY A 35 -3.97 -16.13 -15.62
N VAL A 36 -4.60 -16.18 -14.44
CA VAL A 36 -5.05 -17.44 -13.82
C VAL A 36 -5.99 -18.20 -14.74
N ALA A 37 -6.98 -17.52 -15.34
CA ALA A 37 -7.91 -18.15 -16.28
C ALA A 37 -7.22 -18.72 -17.52
N ARG A 38 -6.25 -17.99 -18.11
CA ARG A 38 -5.42 -18.48 -19.22
C ARG A 38 -4.64 -19.73 -18.82
N ALA A 39 -3.96 -19.69 -17.67
CA ALA A 39 -3.19 -20.81 -17.15
C ALA A 39 -4.05 -22.06 -16.99
N PHE A 40 -5.25 -21.89 -16.43
CA PHE A 40 -6.22 -22.97 -16.26
C PHE A 40 -6.63 -23.60 -17.61
N PHE A 41 -7.10 -22.80 -18.57
CA PHE A 41 -7.59 -23.34 -19.84
C PHE A 41 -6.48 -23.96 -20.70
N PHE A 42 -5.29 -23.35 -20.77
CA PHE A 42 -4.17 -23.98 -21.47
C PHE A 42 -3.67 -25.25 -20.77
N THR A 43 -3.80 -25.34 -19.45
CA THR A 43 -3.54 -26.58 -18.70
C THR A 43 -4.55 -27.67 -19.07
N CYS A 44 -5.85 -27.34 -19.10
CA CYS A 44 -6.89 -28.28 -19.55
C CYS A 44 -6.65 -28.76 -20.99
N MET A 45 -6.26 -27.84 -21.89
CA MET A 45 -5.93 -28.16 -23.27
C MET A 45 -4.78 -29.17 -23.36
N VAL A 46 -3.67 -28.92 -22.64
CA VAL A 46 -2.49 -29.79 -22.68
C VAL A 46 -2.79 -31.17 -22.07
N ILE A 47 -3.57 -31.24 -20.99
CA ILE A 47 -4.02 -32.52 -20.41
C ILE A 47 -4.88 -33.31 -21.41
N ALA A 48 -5.75 -32.64 -22.17
CA ALA A 48 -6.62 -33.29 -23.15
C ALA A 48 -5.87 -33.76 -24.41
N LEU A 49 -4.82 -33.05 -24.84
CA LEU A 49 -3.98 -33.43 -25.99
C LEU A 49 -2.95 -34.51 -25.66
N PHE A 50 -2.45 -34.54 -24.42
CA PHE A 50 -1.38 -35.44 -23.99
C PHE A 50 -1.84 -36.21 -22.72
N PRO A 51 -2.75 -37.19 -22.84
CA PRO A 51 -3.27 -37.92 -21.70
C PRO A 51 -2.16 -38.71 -20.97
N ILE A 52 -2.27 -38.79 -19.65
CA ILE A 52 -1.34 -39.52 -18.79
C ILE A 52 -1.71 -41.01 -18.85
N GLU A 53 -0.82 -41.85 -19.36
CA GLU A 53 -0.93 -43.31 -19.23
C GLU A 53 -0.53 -43.71 -17.80
N LEU A 54 -1.49 -44.22 -17.01
CA LEU A 54 -1.19 -44.89 -15.73
C LEU A 54 -0.79 -46.35 -16.00
N SER A 55 -0.02 -46.97 -15.09
CA SER A 55 0.74 -48.22 -15.31
C SER A 55 -0.06 -49.45 -15.74
N ASP A 56 -1.39 -49.38 -15.75
CA ASP A 56 -2.29 -50.48 -16.08
C ASP A 56 -3.04 -50.24 -17.40
N GLY A 57 -2.33 -49.80 -18.45
CA GLY A 57 -2.70 -49.96 -19.87
C GLY A 57 -4.01 -49.34 -20.39
N GLU A 58 -4.90 -48.86 -19.52
CA GLU A 58 -6.14 -48.20 -19.84
C GLU A 58 -5.92 -46.68 -19.72
N PRO A 59 -6.00 -45.92 -20.82
CA PRO A 59 -5.92 -44.47 -20.74
C PRO A 59 -7.09 -43.96 -19.87
N VAL A 60 -6.77 -43.23 -18.79
CA VAL A 60 -7.76 -42.64 -17.86
C VAL A 60 -8.75 -41.71 -18.60
N ALA A 61 -8.33 -41.17 -19.75
CA ALA A 61 -9.18 -40.56 -20.75
C ALA A 61 -8.50 -40.74 -22.10
N GLY A 62 -9.20 -41.26 -23.11
CA GLY A 62 -8.72 -41.16 -24.50
C GLY A 62 -8.50 -39.69 -24.89
N THR A 63 -7.70 -39.44 -25.93
CA THR A 63 -7.48 -38.09 -26.47
C THR A 63 -8.83 -37.43 -26.80
N ASN A 64 -9.28 -36.50 -25.95
CA ASN A 64 -10.53 -35.80 -26.16
C ASN A 64 -10.26 -34.52 -26.94
N LEU A 65 -10.09 -34.67 -28.26
CA LEU A 65 -9.73 -33.59 -29.17
C LEU A 65 -10.71 -32.41 -29.08
N SER A 66 -12.01 -32.66 -28.99
CA SER A 66 -13.02 -31.61 -28.82
C SER A 66 -12.87 -30.82 -27.51
N LEU A 67 -12.50 -31.49 -26.41
CA LEU A 67 -12.21 -30.81 -25.14
C LEU A 67 -10.93 -29.97 -25.25
N ALA A 68 -9.90 -30.48 -25.93
CA ALA A 68 -8.66 -29.76 -26.17
C ALA A 68 -8.88 -28.48 -26.99
N GLU A 69 -9.58 -28.57 -28.11
CA GLU A 69 -9.91 -27.43 -28.97
C GLU A 69 -10.78 -26.39 -28.24
N ALA A 70 -11.76 -26.85 -27.46
CA ALA A 70 -12.58 -25.95 -26.64
C ALA A 70 -11.74 -25.22 -25.59
N ALA A 71 -10.84 -25.92 -24.91
CA ALA A 71 -9.93 -25.34 -23.94
C ALA A 71 -8.92 -24.37 -24.59
N LEU A 72 -8.40 -24.69 -25.79
CA LEU A 72 -7.57 -23.79 -26.60
C LEU A 72 -8.31 -22.49 -26.91
N ALA A 73 -9.54 -22.59 -27.41
CA ALA A 73 -10.37 -21.44 -27.75
C ALA A 73 -10.66 -20.53 -26.53
N LEU A 74 -10.95 -21.13 -25.37
CA LEU A 74 -11.15 -20.38 -24.13
C LEU A 74 -9.84 -19.74 -23.64
N GLY A 75 -8.72 -20.44 -23.69
CA GLY A 75 -7.40 -19.88 -23.36
C GLY A 75 -7.01 -18.70 -24.26
N ALA A 76 -7.25 -18.82 -25.57
CA ALA A 76 -7.07 -17.74 -26.54
C ALA A 76 -7.99 -16.55 -26.22
N ALA A 77 -9.27 -16.79 -25.93
CA ALA A 77 -10.23 -15.75 -25.55
C ALA A 77 -9.77 -14.92 -24.34
N MET A 78 -9.26 -15.56 -23.29
CA MET A 78 -8.78 -14.87 -22.08
C MET A 78 -7.52 -14.03 -22.31
N THR A 79 -6.79 -14.26 -23.42
CA THR A 79 -5.55 -13.55 -23.75
C THR A 79 -5.79 -12.08 -24.12
N GLY A 80 -6.92 -11.76 -24.75
CA GLY A 80 -7.29 -10.39 -25.09
C GLY A 80 -7.51 -9.50 -23.86
N PRO A 81 -8.44 -9.85 -22.95
CA PRO A 81 -8.63 -9.16 -21.68
C PRO A 81 -7.36 -9.11 -20.82
N PHE A 82 -6.53 -10.16 -20.84
CA PHE A 82 -5.22 -10.13 -20.19
C PHE A 82 -4.37 -8.97 -20.73
N LEU A 83 -4.14 -8.89 -22.05
CA LEU A 83 -3.35 -7.78 -22.64
C LEU A 83 -3.98 -6.41 -22.34
N ALA A 84 -5.30 -6.30 -22.48
CA ALA A 84 -6.03 -5.05 -22.31
C ALA A 84 -5.84 -4.41 -20.93
N ASN A 85 -5.64 -5.25 -19.91
CA ASN A 85 -5.44 -4.85 -18.52
C ASN A 85 -3.96 -4.93 -18.05
N TYR A 86 -3.13 -5.66 -18.78
CA TYR A 86 -1.70 -5.81 -18.48
C TYR A 86 -0.88 -4.61 -18.93
N VAL A 87 -1.29 -3.98 -20.04
CA VAL A 87 -0.67 -2.73 -20.53
C VAL A 87 -0.77 -1.62 -19.47
N GLU A 88 0.33 -0.88 -19.33
CA GLU A 88 0.52 0.11 -18.28
C GLU A 88 -0.59 1.19 -18.31
N PRO A 89 -1.09 1.67 -17.15
CA PRO A 89 -2.24 2.59 -17.11
C PRO A 89 -2.04 3.90 -17.88
N HIS A 90 -0.80 4.38 -18.00
CA HIS A 90 -0.47 5.61 -18.72
C HIS A 90 -0.51 5.43 -20.25
N VAL A 91 -0.51 4.20 -20.75
CA VAL A 91 -0.57 3.90 -22.19
C VAL A 91 -2.04 3.85 -22.63
N GLN A 92 -2.41 4.77 -23.53
CA GLN A 92 -3.78 4.88 -24.04
C GLN A 92 -3.97 4.02 -25.30
N LEU A 93 -4.66 2.90 -25.16
CA LEU A 93 -4.99 1.99 -26.26
C LEU A 93 -6.25 2.39 -27.06
N GLY A 94 -7.07 3.29 -26.53
CA GLY A 94 -8.30 3.77 -27.18
C GLY A 94 -9.21 2.63 -27.66
N ARG A 95 -9.54 2.62 -28.96
CA ARG A 95 -10.39 1.58 -29.58
C ARG A 95 -9.76 0.19 -29.54
N ALA A 96 -8.43 0.08 -29.58
CA ALA A 96 -7.74 -1.21 -29.56
C ALA A 96 -8.02 -1.98 -28.25
N ARG A 97 -8.15 -1.28 -27.11
CA ARG A 97 -8.52 -1.93 -25.84
C ARG A 97 -9.88 -2.63 -25.94
N ARG A 98 -10.88 -1.98 -26.56
CA ARG A 98 -12.21 -2.59 -26.74
C ARG A 98 -12.18 -3.77 -27.71
N LEU A 99 -11.37 -3.68 -28.77
CA LEU A 99 -11.19 -4.77 -29.74
C LEU A 99 -10.61 -6.04 -29.11
N LEU A 100 -9.70 -5.90 -28.14
CA LEU A 100 -9.15 -7.05 -27.42
C LEU A 100 -10.21 -7.84 -26.62
N TYR A 101 -11.25 -7.19 -26.12
CA TYR A 101 -12.34 -7.88 -25.42
C TYR A 101 -13.26 -8.67 -26.35
N TRP A 102 -13.27 -8.39 -27.67
CA TRP A 102 -14.01 -9.18 -28.65
C TRP A 102 -13.46 -10.60 -28.81
N MET A 103 -12.26 -10.86 -28.33
CA MET A 103 -11.72 -12.22 -28.26
C MET A 103 -12.56 -13.14 -27.35
N LEU A 104 -13.24 -12.60 -26.32
CA LEU A 104 -14.10 -13.39 -25.43
C LEU A 104 -15.28 -14.05 -26.17
N PRO A 105 -16.20 -13.30 -26.82
CA PRO A 105 -17.30 -13.91 -27.56
C PRO A 105 -16.81 -14.78 -28.74
N LEU A 106 -15.69 -14.42 -29.39
CA LEU A 106 -15.12 -15.23 -30.47
C LEU A 106 -14.60 -16.59 -29.97
N GLY A 107 -13.85 -16.64 -28.87
CA GLY A 107 -13.38 -17.91 -28.33
C GLY A 107 -14.47 -18.72 -27.66
N LEU A 108 -15.50 -18.09 -27.07
CA LEU A 108 -16.70 -18.80 -26.61
C LEU A 108 -17.43 -19.47 -27.78
N PHE A 109 -17.57 -18.76 -28.90
CA PHE A 109 -18.15 -19.31 -30.12
C PHE A 109 -17.30 -20.46 -30.67
N ALA A 110 -15.98 -20.30 -30.75
CA ALA A 110 -15.06 -21.36 -31.19
C ALA A 110 -15.10 -22.59 -30.28
N ALA A 111 -15.20 -22.41 -28.96
CA ALA A 111 -15.31 -23.52 -28.01
C ALA A 111 -16.64 -24.27 -28.15
N ALA A 112 -17.74 -23.54 -28.35
CA ALA A 112 -19.04 -24.15 -28.64
C ALA A 112 -19.03 -24.88 -30.00
N ALA A 113 -18.31 -24.32 -30.99
CA ALA A 113 -18.15 -24.94 -32.29
C ALA A 113 -17.41 -26.29 -32.20
N SER A 114 -16.33 -26.38 -31.43
CA SER A 114 -15.62 -27.66 -31.18
C SER A 114 -16.47 -28.71 -30.49
N ALA A 115 -17.37 -28.30 -29.58
CA ALA A 115 -18.26 -29.23 -28.89
C ALA A 115 -19.34 -29.82 -29.81
N ILE A 116 -19.76 -29.08 -30.84
CA ILE A 116 -20.84 -29.47 -31.77
C ILE A 116 -20.28 -30.00 -33.11
N GLY A 117 -19.02 -29.71 -33.43
CA GLY A 117 -18.37 -29.99 -34.72
C GLY A 117 -18.39 -31.46 -35.14
N GLN A 118 -18.42 -32.39 -34.19
CA GLN A 118 -18.59 -33.83 -34.48
C GLN A 118 -19.91 -34.15 -35.20
N ALA A 119 -20.94 -33.29 -35.08
CA ALA A 119 -22.23 -33.47 -35.74
C ALA A 119 -22.33 -32.77 -37.11
N LEU A 120 -21.51 -31.74 -37.38
CA LEU A 120 -21.63 -30.90 -38.58
C LEU A 120 -20.25 -30.41 -39.08
N PRO A 121 -19.77 -30.85 -40.26
CA PRO A 121 -18.43 -30.51 -40.76
C PRO A 121 -18.13 -29.01 -40.93
N LEU A 122 -19.16 -28.19 -41.18
CA LEU A 122 -19.02 -26.73 -41.32
C LEU A 122 -18.52 -26.05 -40.02
N TYR A 123 -18.76 -26.67 -38.86
CA TYR A 123 -18.40 -26.08 -37.57
C TYR A 123 -16.90 -26.08 -37.27
N ASN A 124 -16.13 -27.00 -37.86
CA ASN A 124 -14.66 -26.98 -37.73
C ASN A 124 -14.08 -25.73 -38.42
N GLN A 125 -14.49 -25.46 -39.66
CA GLN A 125 -14.07 -24.24 -40.38
C GLN A 125 -14.44 -22.94 -39.64
N LEU A 126 -15.58 -22.94 -38.94
CA LEU A 126 -16.02 -21.81 -38.11
C LEU A 126 -15.16 -21.66 -36.84
N HIS A 127 -14.72 -22.76 -36.24
CA HIS A 127 -13.77 -22.76 -35.15
C HIS A 127 -12.43 -22.14 -35.58
N ASP A 128 -11.86 -22.61 -36.68
CA ASP A 128 -10.54 -22.15 -37.16
C ASP A 128 -10.57 -20.67 -37.55
N LEU A 129 -11.65 -20.25 -38.23
CA LEU A 129 -11.84 -18.83 -38.58
C LEU A 129 -11.96 -17.94 -37.34
N ALA A 130 -12.63 -18.41 -36.28
CA ALA A 130 -12.75 -17.67 -35.02
C ALA A 130 -11.41 -17.60 -34.27
N LEU A 131 -10.62 -18.68 -34.26
CA LEU A 131 -9.25 -18.67 -33.71
C LEU A 131 -8.30 -17.75 -34.49
N LEU A 132 -8.41 -17.74 -35.82
CA LEU A 132 -7.67 -16.81 -36.67
C LEU A 132 -8.05 -15.36 -36.34
N ALA A 133 -9.34 -15.06 -36.20
CA ALA A 133 -9.81 -13.73 -35.82
C ALA A 133 -9.25 -13.31 -34.46
N CYS A 134 -9.23 -14.20 -33.47
CA CYS A 134 -8.58 -13.98 -32.18
C CYS A 134 -7.08 -13.67 -32.33
N THR A 135 -6.37 -14.43 -33.16
CA THR A 135 -4.93 -14.26 -33.41
C THR A 135 -4.65 -12.90 -34.07
N VAL A 136 -5.45 -12.50 -35.05
CA VAL A 136 -5.34 -11.19 -35.71
C VAL A 136 -5.64 -10.05 -34.73
N LEU A 137 -6.71 -10.17 -33.93
CA LEU A 137 -7.04 -9.18 -32.90
C LEU A 137 -5.92 -9.02 -31.87
N LEU A 138 -5.31 -10.14 -31.44
CA LEU A 138 -4.18 -10.14 -30.53
C LEU A 138 -2.98 -9.44 -31.14
N ALA A 139 -2.61 -9.78 -32.38
CA ALA A 139 -1.51 -9.15 -33.10
C ALA A 139 -1.72 -7.64 -33.28
N CYS A 140 -2.93 -7.22 -33.69
CA CYS A 140 -3.28 -5.82 -33.83
C CYS A 140 -3.25 -5.07 -32.48
N GLY A 141 -3.77 -5.67 -31.41
CA GLY A 141 -3.75 -5.08 -30.07
C GLY A 141 -2.34 -4.95 -29.51
N LEU A 142 -1.49 -5.96 -29.74
CA LEU A 142 -0.08 -5.93 -29.36
C LEU A 142 0.68 -4.86 -30.14
N TYR A 143 0.48 -4.77 -31.45
CA TYR A 143 1.05 -3.71 -32.29
C TYR A 143 0.62 -2.31 -31.81
N ALA A 144 -0.68 -2.12 -31.53
CA ALA A 144 -1.19 -0.85 -31.02
C ALA A 144 -0.56 -0.48 -29.67
N ALA A 145 -0.38 -1.45 -28.77
CA ALA A 145 0.25 -1.23 -27.46
C ALA A 145 1.73 -0.86 -27.59
N ILE A 146 2.47 -1.55 -28.46
CA ILE A 146 3.88 -1.24 -28.73
C ILE A 146 4.03 0.15 -29.34
N LYS A 147 3.18 0.49 -30.33
CA LYS A 147 3.17 1.81 -30.97
C LYS A 147 2.83 2.93 -29.97
N ALA A 148 2.00 2.64 -28.97
CA ALA A 148 1.66 3.54 -27.89
C ALA A 148 2.74 3.61 -26.78
N GLY A 149 3.86 2.90 -26.93
CA GLY A 149 5.02 3.00 -26.04
C GLY A 149 5.07 1.98 -24.89
N SER A 150 4.15 1.01 -24.85
CA SER A 150 4.11 0.00 -23.79
C SER A 150 5.40 -0.83 -23.74
N ARG A 151 6.02 -0.91 -22.55
CA ARG A 151 7.18 -1.78 -22.32
C ARG A 151 6.69 -3.22 -22.14
N ALA A 152 5.62 -3.40 -21.37
CA ALA A 152 4.97 -4.68 -21.14
C ALA A 152 4.60 -5.38 -22.47
N ALA A 153 4.02 -4.66 -23.43
CA ALA A 153 3.66 -5.24 -24.74
C ALA A 153 4.89 -5.63 -25.59
N ARG A 154 5.96 -4.82 -25.57
CA ARG A 154 7.21 -5.17 -26.27
C ARG A 154 7.85 -6.44 -25.71
N PHE A 155 7.80 -6.59 -24.39
CA PHE A 155 8.26 -7.79 -23.72
C PHE A 155 7.38 -8.99 -24.06
N GLN A 156 6.06 -8.83 -24.03
CA GLN A 156 5.09 -9.89 -24.34
C GLN A 156 5.16 -10.38 -25.81
N LEU A 157 5.67 -9.56 -26.73
CA LEU A 157 5.93 -9.99 -28.11
C LEU A 157 6.87 -11.20 -28.19
N VAL A 158 7.81 -11.35 -27.26
CA VAL A 158 8.69 -12.53 -27.21
C VAL A 158 7.90 -13.79 -26.89
N GLY A 159 6.91 -13.70 -25.99
CA GLY A 159 6.06 -14.82 -25.60
C GLY A 159 5.02 -15.19 -26.66
N TRP A 160 4.34 -14.18 -27.23
CA TRP A 160 3.23 -14.42 -28.15
C TRP A 160 3.61 -14.44 -29.62
N GLY A 161 4.77 -13.89 -30.00
CA GLY A 161 5.26 -13.92 -31.38
C GLY A 161 5.30 -15.35 -31.96
N PRO A 162 5.90 -16.34 -31.28
CA PRO A 162 5.88 -17.72 -31.71
C PRO A 162 4.46 -18.29 -31.85
N LEU A 163 3.57 -18.02 -30.90
CA LEU A 163 2.18 -18.50 -30.93
C LEU A 163 1.38 -17.91 -32.09
N ILE A 164 1.53 -16.61 -32.35
CA ILE A 164 0.90 -15.94 -33.49
C ILE A 164 1.42 -16.55 -34.80
N LEU A 165 2.73 -16.77 -34.91
CA LEU A 165 3.33 -17.37 -36.10
C LEU A 165 2.83 -18.81 -36.32
N ILE A 166 2.80 -19.63 -35.27
CA ILE A 166 2.29 -21.01 -35.33
C ILE A 166 0.82 -21.01 -35.76
N GLY A 167 -0.03 -20.16 -35.18
CA GLY A 167 -1.44 -20.06 -35.54
C GLY A 167 -1.65 -19.68 -37.00
N LEU A 168 -0.88 -18.72 -37.52
CA LEU A 168 -0.93 -18.33 -38.93
C LEU A 168 -0.46 -19.47 -39.85
N VAL A 169 0.65 -20.13 -39.52
CA VAL A 169 1.18 -21.25 -40.32
C VAL A 169 0.20 -22.43 -40.32
N ALA A 170 -0.33 -22.82 -39.16
CA ALA A 170 -1.29 -23.92 -39.03
C ALA A 170 -2.54 -23.65 -39.88
N PHE A 171 -3.13 -22.46 -39.77
CA PHE A 171 -4.29 -22.07 -40.58
C PHE A 171 -3.98 -22.09 -42.08
N THR A 172 -2.83 -21.55 -42.50
CA THR A 172 -2.46 -21.57 -43.93
C THR A 172 -2.20 -22.97 -44.46
N TYR A 173 -1.61 -23.85 -43.63
CA TYR A 173 -1.38 -25.24 -44.00
C TYR A 173 -2.71 -25.94 -44.25
N GLU A 174 -3.62 -25.88 -43.28
CA GLU A 174 -4.93 -26.52 -43.36
C GLU A 174 -5.76 -26.01 -44.55
N LEU A 175 -5.74 -24.70 -44.80
CA LEU A 175 -6.44 -24.11 -45.94
C LEU A 175 -5.95 -24.68 -47.29
N VAL A 176 -4.64 -24.95 -47.41
CA VAL A 176 -4.00 -25.43 -48.65
C VAL A 176 -4.11 -26.95 -48.78
N THR A 177 -3.90 -27.69 -47.70
CA THR A 177 -3.80 -29.16 -47.72
C THR A 177 -5.10 -29.86 -47.36
N GLN A 178 -6.11 -29.12 -46.86
CA GLN A 178 -7.37 -29.65 -46.34
C GLN A 178 -7.15 -30.76 -45.28
N SER A 179 -6.06 -30.65 -44.52
CA SER A 179 -5.65 -31.60 -43.49
C SER A 179 -4.94 -30.87 -42.36
N ASP A 180 -5.08 -31.40 -41.15
CA ASP A 180 -4.44 -30.84 -39.96
C ASP A 180 -2.92 -30.79 -40.12
N MET A 181 -2.32 -29.70 -39.63
CA MET A 181 -0.87 -29.56 -39.65
C MET A 181 -0.20 -30.64 -38.80
N PRO A 182 0.70 -31.46 -39.36
CA PRO A 182 1.46 -32.42 -38.58
C PRO A 182 2.22 -31.72 -37.46
N TYR A 183 2.21 -32.31 -36.26
CA TYR A 183 2.93 -31.82 -35.09
C TYR A 183 2.47 -30.46 -34.52
N TRP A 184 1.32 -29.92 -34.94
CA TRP A 184 0.75 -28.69 -34.36
C TRP A 184 0.67 -28.68 -32.82
N PRO A 185 0.33 -29.81 -32.13
CA PRO A 185 0.24 -29.81 -30.67
C PRO A 185 1.59 -29.54 -29.99
N TYR A 186 2.67 -30.07 -30.56
CA TYR A 186 4.02 -29.92 -30.02
C TYR A 186 4.57 -28.51 -30.24
N LEU A 187 4.32 -27.93 -31.42
CA LEU A 187 4.69 -26.55 -31.72
C LEU A 187 3.94 -25.59 -30.78
N LEU A 188 2.64 -25.80 -30.60
CA LEU A 188 1.82 -25.01 -29.69
C LEU A 188 2.31 -25.13 -28.25
N LEU A 189 2.59 -26.35 -27.77
CA LEU A 189 3.14 -26.59 -26.43
C LEU A 189 4.46 -25.83 -26.21
N ALA A 190 5.38 -25.90 -27.18
CA ALA A 190 6.65 -25.17 -27.12
C ALA A 190 6.44 -23.65 -27.07
N GLY A 191 5.53 -23.13 -27.89
CA GLY A 191 5.16 -21.71 -27.87
C GLY A 191 4.54 -21.27 -26.54
N LEU A 192 3.69 -22.11 -25.94
CA LEU A 192 3.06 -21.83 -24.65
C LEU A 192 4.08 -21.85 -23.50
N VAL A 193 5.05 -22.76 -23.52
CA VAL A 193 6.14 -22.75 -22.53
C VAL A 193 6.89 -21.41 -22.57
N ILE A 194 7.23 -20.92 -23.76
CA ILE A 194 7.88 -19.62 -23.93
C ILE A 194 6.96 -18.50 -23.42
N ASP A 195 5.68 -18.51 -23.79
CA ASP A 195 4.69 -17.53 -23.33
C ASP A 195 4.60 -17.48 -21.80
N PHE A 196 4.42 -18.61 -21.12
CA PHE A 196 4.23 -18.59 -19.67
C PHE A 196 5.51 -18.20 -18.92
N VAL A 197 6.70 -18.54 -19.44
CA VAL A 197 7.97 -18.05 -18.87
C VAL A 197 8.08 -16.53 -19.02
N VAL A 198 7.78 -16.00 -20.22
CA VAL A 198 7.78 -14.54 -20.47
C VAL A 198 6.71 -13.86 -19.63
N SER A 199 5.50 -14.38 -19.58
CA SER A 199 4.40 -13.82 -18.80
C SER A 199 4.72 -13.84 -17.28
N ALA A 200 5.31 -14.91 -16.77
CA ALA A 200 5.70 -15.01 -15.35
C ALA A 200 6.76 -13.96 -14.98
N THR A 201 7.80 -13.82 -15.79
CA THR A 201 8.85 -12.81 -15.58
C THR A 201 8.27 -11.39 -15.65
N GLY A 202 7.35 -11.14 -16.59
CA GLY A 202 6.66 -9.85 -16.71
C GLY A 202 5.73 -9.52 -15.53
N ILE A 203 5.08 -10.51 -14.92
CA ILE A 203 4.27 -10.31 -13.70
C ILE A 203 5.17 -9.97 -12.52
N VAL A 204 6.29 -10.69 -12.35
CA VAL A 204 7.24 -10.46 -11.26
C VAL A 204 7.87 -9.07 -11.36
N ASP A 205 8.31 -8.66 -12.56
CA ASP A 205 8.84 -7.31 -12.78
C ASP A 205 7.81 -6.22 -12.46
N GLY A 206 6.56 -6.40 -12.93
CA GLY A 206 5.45 -5.51 -12.61
C GLY A 206 5.19 -5.40 -11.10
N PHE A 207 5.26 -6.52 -10.38
CA PHE A 207 5.11 -6.54 -8.92
C PHE A 207 6.24 -5.78 -8.20
N VAL A 208 7.50 -5.97 -8.63
CA VAL A 208 8.66 -5.28 -8.06
C VAL A 208 8.56 -3.77 -8.27
N ILE A 209 8.10 -3.32 -9.44
CA ILE A 209 7.88 -1.89 -9.73
C ILE A 209 6.83 -1.32 -8.77
N ILE A 210 5.69 -1.99 -8.63
CA ILE A 210 4.59 -1.54 -7.74
C ILE A 210 5.05 -1.46 -6.28
N GLN A 211 5.84 -2.43 -5.79
CA GLN A 211 6.39 -2.37 -4.44
C GLN A 211 7.32 -1.16 -4.24
N LYS A 212 8.21 -0.90 -5.20
CA LYS A 212 9.12 0.26 -5.12
C LYS A 212 8.37 1.58 -5.11
N GLU A 213 7.29 1.71 -5.87
CA GLU A 213 6.45 2.92 -5.85
C GLU A 213 5.77 3.12 -4.49
N ARG A 214 5.22 2.05 -3.90
CA ARG A 214 4.61 2.10 -2.57
C ARG A 214 5.62 2.50 -1.50
N ASP A 215 6.79 1.89 -1.51
CA ASP A 215 7.81 2.13 -0.48
C ASP A 215 8.34 3.58 -0.54
N ARG A 216 8.48 4.14 -1.75
CA ARG A 216 8.81 5.57 -1.93
C ARG A 216 7.70 6.47 -1.39
N ALA A 217 6.45 6.20 -1.73
CA ALA A 217 5.32 6.99 -1.23
C ALA A 217 5.23 7.00 0.30
N MET A 218 5.50 5.86 0.95
CA MET A 218 5.55 5.77 2.42
C MET A 218 6.73 6.56 3.01
N ALA A 219 7.90 6.52 2.36
CA ALA A 219 9.07 7.28 2.79
C ALA A 219 8.82 8.79 2.67
N ASP A 220 8.23 9.24 1.56
CA ASP A 220 7.90 10.64 1.32
C ASP A 220 6.87 11.15 2.33
N MET A 221 5.83 10.36 2.62
CA MET A 221 4.84 10.68 3.65
C MET A 221 5.49 10.85 5.02
N LYS A 222 6.35 9.91 5.42
CA LYS A 222 7.07 10.00 6.71
C LYS A 222 8.01 11.20 6.76
N ALA A 223 8.68 11.52 5.65
CA ALA A 223 9.52 12.71 5.55
C ALA A 223 8.70 14.00 5.68
N ALA A 224 7.52 14.06 5.05
CA ALA A 224 6.61 15.19 5.16
C ALA A 224 6.09 15.38 6.58
N GLU A 225 5.72 14.30 7.28
CA GLU A 225 5.32 14.34 8.69
C GLU A 225 6.42 14.93 9.58
N LEU A 226 7.68 14.52 9.38
CA LEU A 226 8.84 15.02 10.13
C LEU A 226 9.13 16.52 9.89
N MET A 227 8.61 17.10 8.81
CA MET A 227 8.79 18.52 8.51
C MET A 227 7.76 19.42 9.20
N THR A 228 6.74 18.86 9.85
CA THR A 228 5.70 19.64 10.56
C THR A 228 6.22 20.20 11.89
N VAL A 229 5.86 21.45 12.20
CA VAL A 229 6.25 22.16 13.45
C VAL A 229 5.11 22.23 14.47
N THR A 230 3.96 21.65 14.13
CA THR A 230 2.73 21.63 14.92
C THR A 230 2.40 20.22 15.39
N ASP A 231 1.82 20.09 16.58
CA ASP A 231 1.26 18.84 17.09
C ASP A 231 -0.11 18.62 16.42
N PRO A 232 -0.35 17.47 15.75
CA PRO A 232 -1.57 17.25 14.97
C PRO A 232 -2.82 17.08 15.84
N LEU A 233 -2.69 16.74 17.13
CA LEU A 233 -3.83 16.59 18.02
C LEU A 233 -4.28 17.95 18.59
N THR A 234 -3.33 18.74 19.08
CA THR A 234 -3.59 19.95 19.85
C THR A 234 -3.48 21.25 19.04
N GLU A 235 -2.95 21.16 17.81
CA GLU A 235 -2.72 22.28 16.88
C GLU A 235 -1.84 23.42 17.44
N ILE A 236 -1.10 23.16 18.53
CA ILE A 236 -0.03 24.04 19.03
C ILE A 236 1.32 23.56 18.49
N ALA A 237 2.40 24.27 18.80
CA ALA A 237 3.73 23.84 18.36
C ALA A 237 4.06 22.45 18.93
N ASN A 238 4.76 21.63 18.16
CA ASN A 238 5.39 20.42 18.70
C ASN A 238 6.79 20.76 19.25
N ARG A 239 7.52 19.77 19.75
CA ARG A 239 8.91 19.95 20.23
C ARG A 239 9.81 20.66 19.22
N ARG A 240 9.68 20.36 17.92
CA ARG A 240 10.48 21.01 16.87
C ARG A 240 10.06 22.47 16.68
N GLY A 241 8.76 22.77 16.73
CA GLY A 241 8.27 24.14 16.72
C GLY A 241 8.76 24.95 17.92
N LEU A 242 8.87 24.31 19.10
CA LEU A 242 9.48 24.91 20.29
C LEU A 242 10.96 25.24 20.08
N ASP A 243 11.75 24.28 19.58
CA ASP A 243 13.17 24.47 19.33
C ASP A 243 13.40 25.66 18.37
N GLN A 244 12.67 25.70 17.25
CA GLN A 244 12.75 26.78 16.25
C GLN A 244 12.34 28.13 16.81
N HIS A 245 11.21 28.18 17.54
CA HIS A 245 10.73 29.43 18.13
C HIS A 245 11.68 29.93 19.20
N PHE A 246 12.22 29.03 20.04
CA PHE A 246 13.19 29.40 21.06
C PHE A 246 14.47 29.95 20.42
N GLU A 247 14.99 29.36 19.34
CA GLU A 247 16.16 29.87 18.62
C GLU A 247 15.94 31.25 17.99
N ALA A 248 14.73 31.51 17.47
CA ALA A 248 14.37 32.76 16.80
C ALA A 248 13.88 33.86 17.77
N ALA A 249 13.54 33.53 19.01
CA ALA A 249 12.96 34.46 19.96
C ALA A 249 13.95 35.57 20.38
N ASP A 250 13.44 36.79 20.51
CA ASP A 250 14.18 37.89 21.13
C ASP A 250 14.39 37.60 22.62
N ARG A 251 15.63 37.27 22.97
CA ARG A 251 16.05 36.93 24.34
C ARG A 251 15.83 38.03 25.36
N SER A 252 15.79 39.29 24.94
CA SER A 252 15.58 40.43 25.85
C SER A 252 14.14 40.49 26.39
N SER A 253 13.19 39.89 25.66
CA SER A 253 11.76 39.87 26.00
C SER A 253 11.29 38.54 26.60
N LEU A 254 12.07 37.46 26.39
CA LEU A 254 11.74 36.11 26.84
C LEU A 254 12.17 35.92 28.30
N SER A 255 11.23 36.07 29.23
CA SER A 255 11.52 36.16 30.65
C SER A 255 11.49 34.81 31.38
N GLY A 256 10.72 33.83 30.90
CA GLY A 256 10.62 32.55 31.58
C GLY A 256 10.06 31.38 30.78
N LEU A 257 10.25 30.19 31.34
CA LEU A 257 9.75 28.92 30.84
C LEU A 257 8.98 28.19 31.94
N ALA A 258 7.80 27.69 31.59
CA ALA A 258 7.02 26.77 32.40
C ALA A 258 6.96 25.40 31.71
N LEU A 259 7.46 24.36 32.40
CA LEU A 259 7.23 22.97 32.02
C LEU A 259 6.02 22.46 32.79
N ILE A 260 4.98 22.03 32.08
CA ILE A 260 3.67 21.72 32.62
C ILE A 260 3.33 20.27 32.31
N ASP A 261 2.80 19.56 33.30
CA ASP A 261 2.38 18.17 33.17
C ASP A 261 1.01 17.96 33.84
N CYS A 262 0.13 17.24 33.15
CA CYS A 262 -1.22 16.97 33.63
C CYS A 262 -1.22 15.95 34.78
N ASP A 263 -1.77 16.35 35.92
CA ASP A 263 -1.81 15.48 37.09
C ASP A 263 -2.76 14.30 36.86
N HIS A 264 -2.25 13.09 37.11
CA HIS A 264 -3.00 11.84 37.02
C HIS A 264 -3.62 11.54 35.64
N PHE A 265 -3.03 12.04 34.54
CA PHE A 265 -3.57 11.83 33.19
C PHE A 265 -3.75 10.35 32.81
N LYS A 266 -2.80 9.49 33.20
CA LYS A 266 -2.94 8.03 33.00
C LYS A 266 -4.25 7.47 33.56
N ARG A 267 -4.71 7.95 34.72
CA ARG A 267 -5.98 7.52 35.32
C ARG A 267 -7.19 7.90 34.45
N ILE A 268 -7.11 9.02 33.73
CA ILE A 268 -8.16 9.44 32.79
C ILE A 268 -8.22 8.45 31.63
N ASN A 269 -7.07 8.11 31.04
CA ASN A 269 -7.00 7.11 29.96
C ASN A 269 -7.51 5.74 30.42
N ASP A 270 -7.07 5.29 31.60
CA ASP A 270 -7.43 3.99 32.15
C ASP A 270 -8.94 3.88 32.45
N GLN A 271 -9.60 4.99 32.83
CA GLN A 271 -11.02 5.01 33.23
C GLN A 271 -11.98 5.36 32.10
N PHE A 272 -11.58 6.22 31.15
CA PHE A 272 -12.47 6.80 30.14
C PHE A 272 -12.00 6.59 28.70
N GLY A 273 -10.90 5.84 28.51
CA GLY A 273 -10.32 5.54 27.20
C GLY A 273 -9.50 6.68 26.62
N HIS A 274 -8.67 6.33 25.62
CA HIS A 274 -7.74 7.26 24.98
C HIS A 274 -8.42 8.43 24.26
N GLU A 275 -9.61 8.21 23.68
CA GLU A 275 -10.38 9.27 23.02
C GLU A 275 -10.75 10.41 23.99
N THR A 276 -11.10 10.07 25.23
CA THR A 276 -11.35 11.07 26.28
C THR A 276 -10.06 11.78 26.70
N GLY A 277 -8.96 11.03 26.82
CA GLY A 277 -7.64 11.60 27.08
C GLY A 277 -7.20 12.60 26.02
N ASP A 278 -7.44 12.30 24.75
CA ASP A 278 -7.13 13.19 23.63
C ASP A 278 -7.90 14.50 23.71
N ARG A 279 -9.19 14.45 24.04
CA ARG A 279 -10.00 15.66 24.28
C ARG A 279 -9.49 16.47 25.47
N VAL A 280 -9.00 15.82 26.53
CA VAL A 280 -8.37 16.50 27.67
C VAL A 280 -7.10 17.23 27.23
N LEU A 281 -6.25 16.60 26.41
CA LEU A 281 -5.04 17.23 25.89
C LEU A 281 -5.34 18.47 25.02
N VAL A 282 -6.39 18.40 24.20
CA VAL A 282 -6.89 19.58 23.45
C VAL A 282 -7.34 20.67 24.42
N GLY A 283 -8.11 20.32 25.45
CA GLY A 283 -8.53 21.27 26.48
C GLY A 283 -7.37 21.94 27.22
N ILE A 284 -6.32 21.16 27.55
CA ILE A 284 -5.08 21.69 28.16
C ILE A 284 -4.42 22.70 27.22
N ALA A 285 -4.21 22.33 25.96
CA ALA A 285 -3.56 23.20 24.98
C ALA A 285 -4.30 24.54 24.81
N GLN A 286 -5.63 24.53 24.84
CA GLN A 286 -6.44 25.75 24.77
C GLN A 286 -6.35 26.58 26.05
N GLY A 287 -6.34 25.94 27.21
CA GLY A 287 -6.16 26.63 28.50
C GLY A 287 -4.79 27.30 28.63
N LEU A 288 -3.77 26.80 27.93
CA LEU A 288 -2.42 27.36 27.93
C LEU A 288 -2.24 28.55 26.96
N LYS A 289 -3.16 28.79 26.04
CA LYS A 289 -3.11 29.93 25.10
C LYS A 289 -3.53 31.22 25.80
N ILE A 290 -2.60 31.82 26.54
CA ILE A 290 -2.77 33.14 27.15
C ILE A 290 -1.90 34.20 26.44
N ASP A 291 -2.19 35.47 26.65
CA ASP A 291 -1.44 36.57 26.02
C ASP A 291 0.05 36.52 26.39
N ASN A 292 0.92 36.94 25.45
CA ASN A 292 2.38 36.96 25.59
C ASN A 292 2.97 35.59 25.96
N THR A 293 2.46 34.52 25.36
CA THR A 293 3.02 33.17 25.49
C THR A 293 3.17 32.45 24.17
N PHE A 294 4.14 31.53 24.13
CA PHE A 294 4.27 30.53 23.07
C PHE A 294 4.16 29.14 23.70
N VAL A 295 3.22 28.34 23.20
CA VAL A 295 2.86 27.03 23.77
C VAL A 295 3.29 25.93 22.83
N ALA A 296 3.95 24.91 23.38
CA ALA A 296 4.30 23.71 22.66
C ALA A 296 3.98 22.44 23.46
N ARG A 297 3.68 21.35 22.76
CA ARG A 297 3.56 20.00 23.32
C ARG A 297 4.81 19.20 23.01
N LEU A 298 5.42 18.60 24.03
CA LEU A 298 6.62 17.77 23.85
C LEU A 298 6.28 16.33 23.46
N GLY A 299 5.16 15.83 23.97
CA GLY A 299 4.68 14.46 23.81
C GLY A 299 3.89 14.04 25.05
N GLY A 300 3.01 13.03 24.92
CA GLY A 300 2.19 12.56 26.04
C GLY A 300 1.37 13.68 26.66
N GLU A 301 1.54 13.91 27.97
CA GLU A 301 0.85 14.93 28.78
C GLU A 301 1.71 16.15 29.13
N GLU A 302 2.87 16.31 28.49
CA GLU A 302 3.86 17.35 28.78
C GLU A 302 3.78 18.53 27.80
N PHE A 303 3.69 19.74 28.37
CA PHE A 303 3.59 21.00 27.66
C PHE A 303 4.67 21.98 28.12
N VAL A 304 5.13 22.83 27.22
CA VAL A 304 6.05 23.93 27.51
C VAL A 304 5.37 25.24 27.15
N VAL A 305 5.48 26.22 28.05
CA VAL A 305 5.06 27.58 27.80
C VAL A 305 6.27 28.50 27.95
N LEU A 306 6.63 29.17 26.86
CA LEU A 306 7.56 30.29 26.86
C LEU A 306 6.77 31.57 27.14
N ILE A 307 7.25 32.40 28.06
CA ILE A 307 6.49 33.54 28.59
C ILE A 307 7.34 34.81 28.47
N TYR A 308 6.71 35.87 27.98
CA TYR A 308 7.35 37.15 27.71
C TYR A 308 6.95 38.22 28.74
N GLY A 309 7.92 39.04 29.17
CA GLY A 309 7.73 40.16 30.08
C GLY A 309 7.90 39.84 31.58
N ASP A 310 8.03 40.88 32.40
CA ASP A 310 8.53 40.79 33.78
C ASP A 310 7.63 40.00 34.75
N GLU A 311 6.30 39.99 34.55
CA GLU A 311 5.34 39.25 35.40
C GLU A 311 5.18 37.77 34.96
N TRP A 312 6.23 37.17 34.40
CA TRP A 312 6.17 35.85 33.77
C TRP A 312 5.72 34.73 34.73
N GLN A 313 6.06 34.80 36.02
CA GLN A 313 5.68 33.79 37.01
C GLN A 313 4.17 33.78 37.27
N GLU A 314 3.56 34.97 37.37
CA GLU A 314 2.12 35.11 37.56
C GLU A 314 1.36 34.63 36.32
N ARG A 315 1.85 34.98 35.12
CA ARG A 315 1.31 34.47 33.85
C ARG A 315 1.43 32.95 33.76
N ALA A 316 2.54 32.36 34.21
CA ALA A 316 2.70 30.91 34.21
C ALA A 316 1.65 30.21 35.09
N GLU A 317 1.44 30.73 36.30
CA GLU A 317 0.42 30.20 37.21
C GLU A 317 -1.00 30.44 36.68
N GLN A 318 -1.24 31.58 36.02
CA GLN A 318 -2.51 31.83 35.32
C GLN A 318 -2.77 30.78 34.24
N ALA A 319 -1.79 30.52 33.36
CA ALA A 319 -1.90 29.51 32.31
C ALA A 319 -2.25 28.13 32.92
N ARG A 320 -1.52 27.73 33.97
CA ARG A 320 -1.76 26.47 34.68
C ARG A 320 -3.17 26.39 35.27
N ARG A 321 -3.70 27.48 35.84
CA ARG A 321 -5.06 27.54 36.39
C ARG A 321 -6.14 27.50 35.30
N CYS A 322 -5.88 28.12 34.15
CA CYS A 322 -6.79 28.13 33.01
C CYS A 322 -7.04 26.73 32.44
N ILE A 323 -6.09 25.79 32.58
CA ILE A 323 -6.26 24.37 32.19
C ILE A 323 -7.54 23.78 32.80
N THR A 324 -7.76 23.95 34.09
CA THR A 324 -8.91 23.36 34.79
C THR A 324 -10.24 23.81 34.18
N LEU A 325 -10.34 25.11 33.86
CA LEU A 325 -11.53 25.70 33.27
C LEU A 325 -11.70 25.27 31.81
N ALA A 326 -10.62 25.28 31.02
CA ALA A 326 -10.65 24.91 29.62
C ALA A 326 -11.00 23.43 29.43
N VAL A 327 -10.35 22.52 30.17
CA VAL A 327 -10.66 21.09 30.12
C VAL A 327 -12.11 20.82 30.53
N ARG A 328 -12.64 21.52 31.54
CA ARG A 328 -14.05 21.37 31.94
C ARG A 328 -15.01 21.76 30.81
N ALA A 329 -14.68 22.75 30.00
CA ALA A 329 -15.48 23.13 28.84
C ALA A 329 -15.39 22.09 27.70
N TYR A 330 -14.20 21.53 27.46
CA TYR A 330 -13.97 20.54 26.41
C TYR A 330 -14.49 19.14 26.76
N VAL A 331 -14.49 18.76 28.04
CA VAL A 331 -14.87 17.44 28.55
C VAL A 331 -15.75 17.58 29.80
N PRO A 332 -17.03 17.99 29.63
CA PRO A 332 -17.92 18.28 30.75
C PRO A 332 -18.28 17.03 31.58
N ASP A 333 -18.17 15.85 30.97
CA ASP A 333 -18.55 14.56 31.57
C ASP A 333 -17.53 14.01 32.57
N LEU A 334 -16.35 14.62 32.69
CA LEU A 334 -15.37 14.21 33.70
C LEU A 334 -15.91 14.50 35.12
N PRO A 335 -15.88 13.53 36.04
CA PRO A 335 -16.47 13.70 37.37
C PRO A 335 -15.62 14.54 38.33
N TYR A 336 -14.39 14.88 37.95
CA TYR A 336 -13.45 15.67 38.75
C TYR A 336 -12.72 16.70 37.88
N PRO A 337 -12.25 17.82 38.48
CA PRO A 337 -11.43 18.80 37.77
C PRO A 337 -10.10 18.17 37.36
N VAL A 338 -9.69 18.42 36.11
CA VAL A 338 -8.35 18.11 35.63
C VAL A 338 -7.42 19.24 36.05
N THR A 339 -6.32 18.89 36.70
CA THR A 339 -5.32 19.83 37.21
C THR A 339 -3.96 19.53 36.62
N ALA A 340 -3.05 20.49 36.68
CA ALA A 340 -1.68 20.31 36.24
C ALA A 340 -0.69 20.88 37.25
N SER A 341 0.51 20.32 37.25
CA SER A 341 1.66 20.82 37.99
C SER A 341 2.63 21.51 37.03
N ALA A 342 3.32 22.56 37.48
CA ALA A 342 4.25 23.32 36.66
C ALA A 342 5.59 23.55 37.35
N GLY A 343 6.67 23.37 36.60
CA GLY A 343 8.02 23.77 36.98
C GLY A 343 8.44 25.04 36.26
N LEU A 344 8.76 26.08 37.02
CA LEU A 344 9.04 27.43 36.53
C LEU A 344 10.53 27.75 36.60
N THR A 345 11.09 28.31 35.54
CA THR A 345 12.46 28.83 35.53
C THR A 345 12.55 30.12 34.71
N SER A 346 13.39 31.05 35.16
CA SER A 346 13.74 32.21 34.34
C SER A 346 14.61 31.80 33.16
N ILE A 347 14.53 32.57 32.08
CA ILE A 347 15.43 32.46 30.93
C ILE A 347 16.39 33.65 30.94
N SER A 348 17.67 33.38 30.74
CA SER A 348 18.71 34.38 30.51
C SER A 348 19.14 34.41 29.03
N GLU A 349 19.83 35.47 28.61
CA GLU A 349 20.33 35.60 27.23
C GLU A 349 21.27 34.46 26.81
N THR A 350 22.02 33.89 27.77
CA THR A 350 22.98 32.81 27.54
C THR A 350 22.37 31.41 27.68
N ASP A 351 21.09 31.30 28.02
CA ASP A 351 20.47 29.99 28.22
C ASP A 351 20.25 29.22 26.93
N THR A 352 20.47 27.91 27.01
CA THR A 352 19.99 26.96 26.02
C THR A 352 18.63 26.42 26.45
N LEU A 353 17.78 26.06 25.48
CA LEU A 353 16.48 25.46 25.77
C LEU A 353 16.63 24.20 26.64
N SER A 354 17.61 23.34 26.31
CA SER A 354 17.89 22.13 27.09
C SER A 354 18.27 22.44 28.55
N GLY A 355 19.06 23.51 28.77
CA GLY A 355 19.42 23.95 30.12
C GLY A 355 18.21 24.43 30.93
N ALA A 356 17.39 25.30 30.34
CA ALA A 356 16.16 25.79 30.97
C ALA A 356 15.18 24.65 31.26
N MET A 357 14.96 23.76 30.29
CA MET A 357 14.11 22.57 30.44
C MET A 357 14.54 21.68 31.61
N LYS A 358 15.84 21.44 31.79
CA LYS A 358 16.36 20.67 32.93
C LYS A 358 16.11 21.34 34.28
N ARG A 359 16.14 22.68 34.35
CA ARG A 359 15.81 23.42 35.59
C ARG A 359 14.31 23.34 35.88
N ALA A 360 13.49 23.55 34.87
CA ALA A 360 12.04 23.46 34.97
C ALA A 360 11.59 22.05 35.37
N ASP A 361 12.18 21.00 34.83
CA ASP A 361 11.89 19.60 35.20
C ASP A 361 12.11 19.31 36.68
N LYS A 362 13.23 19.78 37.26
CA LYS A 362 13.47 19.65 38.71
C LYS A 362 12.40 20.37 39.54
N ALA A 363 11.97 21.55 39.09
CA ALA A 363 10.94 22.31 39.77
C ALA A 363 9.55 21.64 39.63
N LEU A 364 9.26 21.06 38.47
CA LEU A 364 8.03 20.30 38.21
C LEU A 364 7.97 19.05 39.09
N TYR A 365 9.09 18.32 39.20
CA TYR A 365 9.20 17.17 40.10
C TYR A 365 8.88 17.56 41.54
N ALA A 366 9.49 18.65 42.03
CA ALA A 366 9.20 19.18 43.36
C ALA A 366 7.72 19.59 43.53
N ALA A 367 7.09 20.15 42.48
CA ALA A 367 5.68 20.53 42.52
C ALA A 367 4.77 19.29 42.66
N LYS A 368 5.10 18.21 41.95
CA LYS A 368 4.38 16.93 42.05
C LYS A 368 4.54 16.28 43.42
N GLU A 369 5.75 16.25 43.97
CA GLU A 369 6.04 15.74 45.32
C GLU A 369 5.34 16.56 46.42
N SER A 370 5.24 17.88 46.23
CA SER A 370 4.62 18.78 47.22
C SER A 370 3.10 18.71 47.26
N GLY A 371 2.46 17.78 46.53
CA GLY A 371 1.01 17.58 46.52
C GLY A 371 0.31 18.07 45.26
N ARG A 372 1.03 18.28 44.15
CA ARG A 372 0.48 18.58 42.80
C ARG A 372 -0.35 19.86 42.73
N ASN A 373 -0.99 20.11 41.57
CA ASN A 373 -1.87 21.25 41.30
C ASN A 373 -1.26 22.61 41.68
N ARG A 374 0.03 22.81 41.37
CA ARG A 374 0.78 24.02 41.73
C ARG A 374 1.94 24.27 40.79
N SER A 375 2.39 25.51 40.79
CA SER A 375 3.66 25.91 40.19
C SER A 375 4.74 26.01 41.27
N LEU A 376 5.95 25.54 40.99
CA LEU A 376 7.14 25.83 41.80
C LEU A 376 8.25 26.41 40.94
N SER A 377 9.05 27.31 41.51
CA SER A 377 10.33 27.74 40.96
C SER A 377 11.42 27.42 41.97
N LEU A 378 12.52 26.82 41.53
CA LEU A 378 13.68 26.56 42.38
C LEU A 378 14.65 27.72 42.21
N THR A 379 14.58 28.72 43.10
CA THR A 379 15.45 29.90 43.03
C THR A 379 16.90 29.59 43.44
N GLU A 380 17.13 28.52 44.20
CA GLU A 380 18.43 27.91 44.50
C GLU A 380 18.11 26.61 45.25
N PHE A 381 18.63 25.46 44.81
CA PHE A 381 18.35 24.20 45.49
C PHE A 381 19.11 24.16 46.83
N ARG A 382 18.40 24.32 47.96
CA ARG A 382 18.88 23.86 49.27
C ARG A 382 18.13 22.56 49.62
N PRO A 383 18.81 21.41 49.68
CA PRO A 383 18.17 20.17 50.11
C PRO A 383 17.70 20.28 51.56
N VAL A 384 16.56 19.66 51.86
CA VAL A 384 15.86 19.68 53.17
C VAL A 384 16.67 19.03 54.31
N SER A 385 17.82 18.42 54.02
CA SER A 385 18.69 17.77 55.02
C SER A 385 19.53 18.72 55.89
N GLN A 386 19.25 20.03 55.91
CA GLN A 386 20.02 21.03 56.68
C GLN A 386 19.15 22.05 57.44
N ILE A 387 17.89 21.73 57.76
CA ILE A 387 17.02 22.66 58.53
C ILE A 387 17.11 22.43 60.07
N ASP A 388 17.68 21.32 60.54
CA ASP A 388 17.84 21.07 61.98
C ASP A 388 19.27 21.37 62.47
N GLU A 389 19.65 22.65 62.56
CA GLU A 389 20.78 23.05 63.42
C GLU A 389 20.84 24.56 63.71
N ILE A 390 19.72 25.20 64.06
CA ILE A 390 19.75 26.44 64.86
C ILE A 390 18.58 26.42 65.85
N ALA A 391 18.87 25.98 67.07
CA ALA A 391 18.13 26.29 68.28
C ALA A 391 19.13 26.78 69.33
#